data_AF-A0A2T2W828-F1
#
_entry.id   AF-A0A2T2W828-F1
#
_cell.length_a   1.000
_cell.length_b   1.000
_cell.length_c   1.000
_cell.angle_alpha   90.00
_cell.angle_beta   90.00
_cell.angle_gamma   90.00
#
_symmetry.space_group_name_H-M   'P 1'
#
loop_
_entity.id
_entity.type
_entity.pdbx_description
1 polymer ?
#
loop_
_entity_poly.entity_id
_entity_poly.type
_entity_poly.pdbx_seq_one_letter_code
_entity_poly.pdbx_strand_id
1 'polypeptide(L)'
;MKSPSLLERAKDGDAAAIAALLSSSLKAQGIAVRADRESYCLSLWFTGNNTVPPQGPMVAYARRAIDRIQPPTIGILNLYGEQTGFAQPAWHEEVALLSLPSADAEAVSLPLDTPTAAPPQGEPLNPSGLPELEPAPVAIARAYEELGLALGEPLAHVEAVYFKRRAELLRKGDRAAIEPLKWAFTTLKTYLEQPQTDEVATSDLAMADIATVSRSGSVKRSRPSTPLGPAQPNAPDDTDILAFDNRYSNGLIFPALLLAGMVMNALPIVNALLWGIKIWIHEFGHATVAWLAGRRAIPLPIGWTSVDPRRSLFVYLGILVLLGLLYWAGRREQKRWPMGLAIALAIVQFVMTWLLPADTFDMLLSFGGVGGEIYLSALLMVSFYFPLPNYFRWDFYRFPAVLGAAFCFWGQVWLWQQVPRGKAAIPFGSLWGEADHGDMNQLINVHGWTPGDIIGTYSAIAHLCLLGIFAVYGYTLFRQHREFFIALGRQWLP
;
A
#
# COMPACT_ATOMS: atom_id res chain seq x y z
N MET A 1 -1.98 6.43 -36.73
CA MET A 1 -1.93 6.85 -35.31
C MET A 1 -1.24 8.21 -35.27
N LYS A 2 -1.89 9.25 -34.73
CA LYS A 2 -1.27 10.58 -34.56
C LYS A 2 -0.55 10.60 -33.21
N SER A 3 0.72 10.95 -33.17
CA SER A 3 1.46 11.15 -31.93
C SER A 3 0.79 12.28 -31.12
N PRO A 4 0.61 12.12 -29.79
CA PRO A 4 -0.02 13.14 -28.96
C PRO A 4 0.78 14.44 -28.98
N SER A 5 0.09 15.56 -28.92
CA SER A 5 0.70 16.89 -28.92
C SER A 5 1.49 17.14 -27.63
N LEU A 6 2.52 18.01 -27.67
CA LEU A 6 3.34 18.35 -26.51
C LEU A 6 2.52 18.86 -25.30
N LEU A 7 1.40 19.54 -25.57
CA LEU A 7 0.51 20.05 -24.54
C LEU A 7 -0.28 18.93 -23.84
N GLU A 8 -0.71 17.89 -24.57
CA GLU A 8 -1.41 16.74 -24.00
C GLU A 8 -0.47 15.94 -23.09
N ARG A 9 0.77 15.71 -23.53
CA ARG A 9 1.80 15.05 -22.70
C ARG A 9 2.11 15.83 -21.42
N ALA A 10 2.16 17.17 -21.50
CA ALA A 10 2.38 18.00 -20.33
C ALA A 10 1.20 17.97 -19.34
N LYS A 11 -0.04 17.87 -19.83
CA LYS A 11 -1.25 17.70 -18.99
C LYS A 11 -1.28 16.35 -18.27
N ASP A 12 -0.74 15.30 -18.89
CA ASP A 12 -0.56 13.99 -18.26
C ASP A 12 0.59 13.95 -17.23
N GLY A 13 1.32 15.07 -17.07
CA GLY A 13 2.40 15.22 -16.11
C GLY A 13 3.76 14.69 -16.57
N ASP A 14 4.00 14.59 -17.88
CA ASP A 14 5.30 14.22 -18.43
C ASP A 14 6.32 15.34 -18.19
N ALA A 15 7.35 15.06 -17.38
CA ALA A 15 8.39 16.03 -17.01
C ALA A 15 9.09 16.61 -18.25
N ALA A 16 9.42 15.79 -19.24
CA ALA A 16 10.14 16.24 -20.43
C ALA A 16 9.27 17.18 -21.28
N ALA A 17 7.96 16.94 -21.36
CA ALA A 17 7.03 17.80 -22.07
C ALA A 17 6.82 19.14 -21.35
N ILE A 18 6.73 19.13 -20.02
CA ILE A 18 6.64 20.34 -19.19
C ILE A 18 7.92 21.18 -19.33
N ALA A 19 9.09 20.56 -19.23
CA ALA A 19 10.39 21.22 -19.45
C ALA A 19 10.49 21.85 -20.84
N ALA A 20 10.04 21.14 -21.88
CA ALA A 20 10.07 21.64 -23.25
C ALA A 20 9.14 22.85 -23.45
N LEU A 21 7.95 22.83 -22.85
CA LEU A 21 7.02 23.97 -22.89
C LEU A 21 7.60 25.20 -22.15
N LEU A 22 8.12 25.01 -20.94
CA LEU A 22 8.73 26.08 -20.14
C LEU A 22 10.01 26.64 -20.78
N SER A 23 10.84 25.77 -21.36
CA SER A 23 12.04 26.21 -22.08
C SER A 23 11.68 26.99 -23.35
N SER A 24 10.59 26.63 -24.04
CA SER A 24 10.17 27.33 -25.27
C SER A 24 9.75 28.79 -25.02
N SER A 25 9.16 29.08 -23.86
CA SER A 25 8.73 30.43 -23.47
C SER A 25 9.86 31.25 -22.84
N LEU A 26 10.83 30.61 -22.19
CA LEU A 26 11.96 31.27 -21.53
C LEU A 26 13.22 31.39 -22.41
N LYS A 27 13.19 30.83 -23.62
CA LYS A 27 14.30 30.89 -24.59
C LYS A 27 14.74 32.32 -24.92
N ALA A 28 13.81 33.27 -24.98
CA ALA A 28 14.10 34.69 -25.24
C ALA A 28 14.89 35.37 -24.09
N GLN A 29 14.90 34.77 -22.90
CA GLN A 29 15.61 35.26 -21.72
C GLN A 29 16.91 34.50 -21.44
N GLY A 30 17.28 33.53 -22.28
CA GLY A 30 18.52 32.74 -22.13
C GLY A 30 18.52 31.78 -20.94
N ILE A 31 17.33 31.29 -20.54
CA ILE A 31 17.15 30.34 -19.44
C ILE A 31 16.70 28.99 -20.01
N ALA A 32 17.42 27.92 -19.67
CA ALA A 32 17.06 26.54 -19.99
C ALA A 32 16.34 25.90 -18.80
N VAL A 33 15.32 25.09 -19.05
CA VAL A 33 14.57 24.39 -18.00
C VAL A 33 14.74 22.89 -18.17
N ARG A 34 15.24 22.23 -17.13
CA ARG A 34 15.21 20.78 -17.00
C ARG A 34 14.12 20.40 -16.00
N ALA A 35 13.40 19.33 -16.27
CA ALA A 35 12.45 18.76 -15.33
C ALA A 35 12.76 17.29 -15.11
N ASP A 36 12.56 16.86 -13.87
CA ASP A 36 12.54 15.45 -13.50
C ASP A 36 11.32 15.22 -12.61
N ARG A 37 10.75 14.03 -12.72
CA ARG A 37 9.56 13.67 -11.96
C ARG A 37 9.80 12.36 -11.23
N GLU A 38 9.74 12.46 -9.91
CA GLU A 38 9.70 11.32 -9.01
C GLU A 38 8.31 11.24 -8.39
N SER A 39 7.47 10.36 -8.95
CA SER A 39 6.11 10.13 -8.49
C SER A 39 5.22 11.40 -8.46
N TYR A 40 5.02 11.99 -7.27
CA TYR A 40 4.17 13.16 -7.01
C TYR A 40 4.97 14.47 -6.91
N CYS A 41 6.30 14.38 -6.97
CA CYS A 41 7.21 15.51 -6.92
C CYS A 41 7.72 15.82 -8.33
N LEU A 42 7.53 17.06 -8.78
CA LEU A 42 8.14 17.59 -9.98
C LEU A 42 9.30 18.49 -9.57
N SER A 43 10.52 18.12 -9.95
CA SER A 43 11.71 18.95 -9.77
C SER A 43 11.99 19.71 -11.06
N LEU A 44 12.04 21.04 -11.00
CA LEU A 44 12.36 21.93 -12.11
C LEU A 44 13.67 22.66 -11.81
N TRP A 45 14.64 22.56 -12.70
CA TRP A 45 15.89 23.30 -12.65
C TRP A 45 15.87 24.39 -13.72
N PHE A 46 15.99 25.66 -13.30
CA PHE A 46 16.14 26.82 -14.16
C PHE A 46 17.62 27.18 -14.26
N THR A 47 18.24 26.89 -15.40
CA THR A 47 19.65 27.18 -15.63
C THR A 47 19.81 28.44 -16.47
N GLY A 48 20.44 29.47 -15.90
CA GLY A 48 20.83 30.69 -16.62
C GLY A 48 22.21 30.56 -17.28
N ASN A 49 22.38 31.16 -18.46
CA ASN A 49 23.67 31.12 -19.17
C ASN A 49 24.78 31.91 -18.46
N ASN A 50 24.50 33.15 -18.01
CA ASN A 50 25.52 34.04 -17.42
C ASN A 50 25.18 34.57 -16.01
N THR A 51 23.92 34.50 -15.59
CA THR A 51 23.46 35.01 -14.29
C THR A 51 22.43 34.04 -13.72
N VAL A 52 22.48 33.79 -12.41
CA VAL A 52 21.45 33.01 -11.71
C VAL A 52 20.08 33.66 -11.92
N PRO A 53 19.05 32.91 -12.37
CA PRO A 53 17.71 33.44 -12.51
C PRO A 53 17.17 33.94 -11.16
N PRO A 54 16.53 35.12 -11.10
CA PRO A 54 16.00 35.65 -9.85
C PRO A 54 14.86 34.76 -9.31
N GLN A 55 14.98 34.35 -8.05
CA GLN A 55 14.09 33.37 -7.39
C GLN A 55 12.60 33.76 -7.46
N GLY A 56 12.22 34.91 -6.92
CA GLY A 56 10.81 35.32 -6.84
C GLY A 56 10.06 35.35 -8.19
N PRO A 57 10.59 36.01 -9.24
CA PRO A 57 9.97 36.00 -10.56
C PRO A 57 9.85 34.61 -11.21
N MET A 58 10.85 33.73 -11.02
CA MET A 58 10.85 32.38 -11.58
C MET A 58 9.87 31.45 -10.87
N VAL A 59 9.79 31.55 -9.54
CA VAL A 59 8.82 30.80 -8.74
C VAL A 59 7.39 31.20 -9.09
N ALA A 60 7.12 32.50 -9.19
CA ALA A 60 5.81 33.01 -9.61
C ALA A 60 5.45 32.58 -11.05
N TYR A 61 6.43 32.53 -11.95
CA TYR A 61 6.25 32.05 -13.32
C TYR A 61 5.95 30.55 -13.37
N ALA A 62 6.74 29.73 -12.66
CA ALA A 62 6.55 28.29 -12.58
C ALA A 62 5.17 27.94 -12.01
N ARG A 63 4.75 28.63 -10.94
CA ARG A 63 3.42 28.46 -10.34
C ARG A 63 2.31 28.74 -11.34
N ARG A 64 2.33 29.88 -12.03
CA ARG A 64 1.33 30.23 -13.06
C ARG A 64 1.32 29.27 -14.24
N ALA A 65 2.49 28.76 -14.64
CA ALA A 65 2.59 27.83 -15.76
C ALA A 65 2.01 26.46 -15.39
N ILE A 66 2.32 25.96 -14.19
CA ILE A 66 1.78 24.69 -13.69
C ILE A 66 0.27 24.81 -13.38
N ASP A 67 -0.19 25.94 -12.81
CA ASP A 67 -1.62 26.24 -12.60
C ASP A 67 -2.41 26.27 -13.91
N ARG A 68 -1.78 26.63 -15.03
CA ARG A 68 -2.41 26.65 -16.36
C ARG A 68 -2.41 25.27 -17.03
N ILE A 69 -1.41 24.44 -16.73
CA ILE A 69 -1.31 23.07 -17.25
C ILE A 69 -2.21 22.12 -16.45
N GLN A 70 -2.43 22.39 -15.15
CA GLN A 70 -3.20 21.57 -14.21
C GLN A 70 -2.91 20.06 -14.31
N PRO A 71 -1.66 19.62 -14.10
CA PRO A 71 -1.36 18.20 -14.10
C PRO A 71 -1.99 17.55 -12.85
N PRO A 72 -2.98 16.64 -12.99
CA PRO A 72 -3.74 16.11 -11.86
C PRO A 72 -2.94 15.17 -10.94
N THR A 73 -1.67 14.91 -11.28
CA THR A 73 -0.83 13.87 -10.65
C THR A 73 0.42 14.42 -9.95
N ILE A 74 0.56 15.75 -9.81
CA ILE A 74 1.71 16.41 -9.19
C ILE A 74 1.25 17.20 -7.95
N GLY A 75 1.79 16.86 -6.78
CA GLY A 75 1.42 17.47 -5.50
C GLY A 75 2.46 18.43 -4.94
N ILE A 76 3.75 18.20 -5.22
CA ILE A 76 4.87 19.03 -4.77
C ILE A 76 5.71 19.46 -5.97
N LEU A 77 6.12 20.72 -5.98
CA LEU A 77 6.97 21.32 -6.99
C LEU A 77 8.28 21.81 -6.34
N ASN A 78 9.39 21.15 -6.63
CA ASN A 78 10.72 21.59 -6.22
C ASN A 78 11.33 22.44 -7.32
N LEU A 79 11.70 23.68 -7.00
CA LEU A 79 12.26 24.64 -7.93
C LEU A 79 13.71 24.93 -7.55
N TYR A 80 14.61 24.79 -8.52
CA TYR A 80 16.03 25.03 -8.36
C TYR A 80 16.48 26.11 -9.33
N GLY A 81 17.27 27.08 -8.87
CA GLY A 81 17.94 28.05 -9.72
C GLY A 81 19.42 27.75 -9.84
N GLU A 82 19.90 27.56 -11.06
CA GLU A 82 21.30 27.21 -11.33
C GLU A 82 21.93 28.18 -12.33
N GLN A 83 23.26 28.31 -12.25
CA GLN A 83 24.05 28.99 -13.26
C GLN A 83 24.90 27.96 -14.00
N THR A 84 25.00 28.12 -15.31
CA THR A 84 25.80 27.23 -16.17
C THR A 84 27.26 27.19 -15.68
N GLY A 85 27.74 26.00 -15.32
CA GLY A 85 29.13 25.77 -14.89
C GLY A 85 29.34 25.59 -13.38
N PHE A 86 28.30 25.67 -12.55
CA PHE A 86 28.38 25.38 -11.11
C PHE A 86 27.66 24.07 -10.77
N ALA A 87 28.23 23.28 -9.86
CA ALA A 87 27.74 21.94 -9.50
C ALA A 87 26.60 21.94 -8.47
N GLN A 88 26.27 23.10 -7.87
CA GLN A 88 25.22 23.23 -6.86
C GLN A 88 24.24 24.36 -7.23
N PRO A 89 22.95 24.18 -6.94
CA PRO A 89 21.94 25.21 -7.18
C PRO A 89 22.15 26.41 -6.27
N ALA A 90 22.03 27.61 -6.84
CA ALA A 90 22.17 28.87 -6.12
C ALA A 90 20.99 29.14 -5.19
N TRP A 91 19.81 28.57 -5.47
CA TRP A 91 18.65 28.58 -4.59
C TRP A 91 17.74 27.37 -4.83
N HIS A 92 16.98 27.00 -3.81
CA HIS A 92 15.97 25.95 -3.84
C HIS A 92 14.70 26.43 -3.15
N GLU A 93 13.54 26.16 -3.76
CA GLU A 93 12.23 26.48 -3.20
C GLU A 93 11.25 25.33 -3.45
N GLU A 94 10.59 24.87 -2.39
CA GLU A 94 9.55 23.85 -2.44
C GLU A 94 8.17 24.53 -2.42
N VAL A 95 7.35 24.23 -3.41
CA VAL A 95 6.00 24.78 -3.55
C VAL A 95 5.00 23.63 -3.55
N ALA A 96 4.15 23.57 -2.53
CA ALA A 96 2.99 22.68 -2.53
C ALA A 96 1.94 23.19 -3.53
N LEU A 97 1.59 22.37 -4.52
CA LEU A 97 0.55 22.68 -5.51
C LEU A 97 -0.85 22.32 -5.00
N LEU A 98 -0.92 21.44 -4.02
CA LEU A 98 -2.11 21.21 -3.20
C LEU A 98 -2.07 22.23 -2.04
N SER A 99 -2.92 23.25 -2.12
CA SER A 99 -3.02 24.28 -1.08
C SER A 99 -3.39 23.66 0.27
N LEU A 100 -2.42 23.59 1.19
CA LEU A 100 -2.72 23.73 2.61
C LEU A 100 -3.28 25.16 2.81
N PRO A 101 -4.39 25.37 3.53
CA PRO A 101 -4.79 26.72 3.90
C PRO A 101 -3.69 27.28 4.81
N SER A 102 -2.93 28.25 4.28
CA SER A 102 -2.17 29.16 5.11
C SER A 102 -3.18 30.00 5.88
N ALA A 103 -3.29 29.77 7.19
CA ALA A 103 -4.08 30.61 8.06
C ALA A 103 -3.36 31.96 8.23
N ASP A 104 -3.68 32.90 7.36
CA ASP A 104 -3.55 34.31 7.70
C ASP A 104 -4.83 34.79 8.40
N ALA A 105 -4.60 35.63 9.41
CA ALA A 105 -5.52 36.49 10.15
C ALA A 105 -6.29 35.87 11.33
N GLU A 106 -5.72 36.05 12.52
CA GLU A 106 -6.44 36.84 13.52
C GLU A 106 -5.49 37.76 14.29
N ALA A 107 -5.75 39.05 14.18
CA ALA A 107 -5.03 40.12 14.82
C ALA A 107 -5.37 40.14 16.33
N VAL A 108 -4.34 40.10 17.17
CA VAL A 108 -4.40 40.69 18.51
C VAL A 108 -3.29 41.74 18.58
N SER A 109 -3.72 42.99 18.45
CA SER A 109 -2.94 44.19 18.67
C SER A 109 -2.95 44.50 20.16
N LEU A 110 -1.78 44.59 20.81
CA LEU A 110 -1.56 45.23 22.11
C LEU A 110 -0.08 45.65 22.24
N PRO A 111 0.24 46.70 23.02
CA PRO A 111 0.81 47.92 22.46
C PRO A 111 2.32 48.09 22.65
N LEU A 112 2.82 49.02 21.84
CA LEU A 112 4.16 49.60 21.83
C LEU A 112 4.50 50.23 23.19
N ASP A 113 5.51 49.70 23.88
CA ASP A 113 6.32 50.45 24.85
C ASP A 113 7.79 50.21 24.54
N THR A 114 8.45 51.27 24.07
CA THR A 114 9.91 51.40 24.09
C THR A 114 10.24 52.32 25.26
N PRO A 115 11.39 52.13 25.93
CA PRO A 115 12.50 53.00 25.54
C PRO A 115 13.89 52.34 25.58
N THR A 116 14.66 52.69 24.55
CA THR A 116 16.06 53.14 24.61
C THR A 116 17.12 52.24 25.25
N ALA A 117 18.01 51.71 24.41
CA ALA A 117 19.47 51.78 24.62
C ALA A 117 20.23 51.40 23.33
N ALA A 118 20.94 52.36 22.74
CA ALA A 118 22.08 52.10 21.85
C ALA A 118 23.26 51.53 22.67
N PRO A 119 24.21 50.80 22.08
CA PRO A 119 25.49 51.43 21.69
C PRO A 119 26.16 50.72 20.47
N PRO A 120 27.47 50.93 20.19
CA PRO A 120 27.98 51.85 19.18
C PRO A 120 28.60 51.15 17.95
N GLN A 121 28.80 51.93 16.88
CA GLN A 121 29.66 51.58 15.76
C GLN A 121 31.14 51.64 16.18
N GLY A 122 31.92 50.62 15.77
CA GLY A 122 33.37 50.57 15.86
C GLY A 122 33.94 49.56 14.86
N GLU A 123 34.41 50.11 13.73
CA GLU A 123 35.49 49.75 12.77
C GLU A 123 36.21 48.37 12.74
N PRO A 124 36.90 48.05 11.61
CA PRO A 124 36.82 46.75 10.94
C PRO A 124 38.02 45.82 11.21
N LEU A 125 37.79 44.51 11.16
CA LEU A 125 38.86 43.50 11.13
C LEU A 125 38.63 42.49 9.99
N ASN A 126 39.52 42.60 9.00
CA ASN A 126 40.06 41.60 8.07
C ASN A 126 39.43 40.18 8.02
N PRO A 127 39.06 39.67 6.83
CA PRO A 127 38.76 38.26 6.62
C PRO A 127 40.06 37.49 6.28
N SER A 128 40.54 36.65 7.18
CA SER A 128 41.47 35.57 6.86
C SER A 128 41.18 34.39 7.78
N GLY A 129 40.61 33.33 7.22
CA GLY A 129 40.25 32.11 7.92
C GLY A 129 39.23 31.28 7.15
N LEU A 130 39.58 30.85 5.93
CA LEU A 130 38.93 29.69 5.32
C LEU A 130 39.34 28.45 6.14
N PRO A 131 38.42 27.51 6.47
CA PRO A 131 38.84 26.18 6.88
C PRO A 131 39.44 25.48 5.65
N GLU A 132 40.73 25.20 5.77
CA GLU A 132 41.55 24.43 4.85
C GLU A 132 40.94 23.03 4.63
N LEU A 133 40.95 22.54 3.38
CA LEU A 133 40.43 21.22 3.00
C LEU A 133 41.20 20.11 3.73
N GLU A 134 40.58 19.49 4.73
CA GLU A 134 41.15 18.33 5.41
C GLU A 134 41.17 17.09 4.49
N PRO A 135 42.22 16.25 4.58
CA PRO A 135 42.33 15.05 3.75
C PRO A 135 41.24 14.01 4.10
N ALA A 136 40.69 13.37 3.07
CA ALA A 136 39.58 12.41 3.15
C ALA A 136 39.62 11.37 4.31
N PRO A 137 40.76 10.77 4.70
CA PRO A 137 40.78 9.82 5.83
C PRO A 137 40.49 10.48 7.19
N VAL A 138 40.75 11.78 7.36
CA VAL A 138 40.45 12.51 8.61
C VAL A 138 38.96 12.85 8.71
N ALA A 139 38.33 13.22 7.58
CA ALA A 139 36.89 13.49 7.52
C ALA A 139 36.05 12.24 7.84
N ILE A 140 36.50 11.06 7.43
CA ILE A 140 35.83 9.78 7.73
C ILE A 140 35.95 9.44 9.22
N ALA A 141 37.14 9.61 9.82
CA ALA A 141 37.33 9.37 11.25
C ALA A 141 36.45 10.28 12.11
N ARG A 142 36.38 11.57 11.75
CA ARG A 142 35.51 12.55 12.41
C ARG A 142 34.02 12.21 12.23
N ALA A 143 33.62 11.73 11.06
CA ALA A 143 32.24 11.32 10.83
C ALA A 143 31.82 10.10 11.68
N TYR A 144 32.72 9.14 11.92
CA TYR A 144 32.49 8.04 12.86
C TYR A 144 32.40 8.55 14.32
N GLU A 145 33.25 9.49 14.71
CA GLU A 145 33.25 10.10 16.05
C GLU A 145 31.96 10.89 16.34
N GLU A 146 31.49 11.71 15.39
CA GLU A 146 30.24 12.49 15.49
C GLU A 146 28.99 11.59 15.63
N LEU A 147 29.03 10.39 15.02
CA LEU A 147 27.99 9.37 15.19
C LEU A 147 28.20 8.49 16.42
N GLY A 148 29.34 8.61 17.11
CA GLY A 148 29.72 7.81 18.27
C GLY A 148 29.90 6.33 17.93
N LEU A 149 30.41 6.03 16.74
CA LEU A 149 30.60 4.69 16.19
C LEU A 149 32.10 4.35 16.10
N ALA A 150 32.44 3.06 16.19
CA ALA A 150 33.79 2.59 15.91
C ALA A 150 34.11 2.67 14.41
N LEU A 151 35.39 2.84 14.06
CA LEU A 151 35.82 2.87 12.66
C LEU A 151 35.52 1.54 11.96
N GLY A 152 34.88 1.59 10.80
CA GLY A 152 34.60 0.41 9.96
C GLY A 152 33.26 -0.29 10.21
N GLU A 153 32.36 0.30 11.00
CA GLU A 153 31.00 -0.23 11.18
C GLU A 153 30.23 -0.24 9.83
N PRO A 154 29.40 -1.29 9.57
CA PRO A 154 28.71 -1.46 8.30
C PRO A 154 27.61 -0.40 8.13
N LEU A 155 27.30 -0.07 6.87
CA LEU A 155 26.36 0.99 6.50
C LEU A 155 25.00 0.87 7.22
N ALA A 156 24.48 -0.35 7.37
CA ALA A 156 23.22 -0.60 8.07
C ALA A 156 23.25 -0.15 9.55
N HIS A 157 24.41 -0.29 10.22
CA HIS A 157 24.56 0.16 11.60
C HIS A 157 24.70 1.70 11.68
N VAL A 158 25.43 2.29 10.74
CA VAL A 158 25.56 3.75 10.57
C VAL A 158 24.19 4.41 10.36
N GLU A 159 23.35 3.85 9.49
CA GLU A 159 21.98 4.31 9.24
C GLU A 159 21.10 4.25 10.49
N ALA A 160 21.10 3.11 11.18
CA ALA A 160 20.29 2.93 12.38
C ALA A 160 20.63 3.94 13.49
N VAL A 161 21.92 4.22 13.72
CA VAL A 161 22.36 5.20 14.73
C VAL A 161 22.04 6.63 14.32
N TYR A 162 22.20 6.98 13.04
CA TYR A 162 21.83 8.29 12.50
C TYR A 162 20.34 8.59 12.70
N PHE A 163 19.45 7.68 12.27
CA PHE A 163 18.00 7.91 12.38
C PHE A 163 17.53 7.98 13.83
N LYS A 164 18.12 7.16 14.71
CA LYS A 164 17.82 7.18 16.15
C LYS A 164 18.22 8.52 16.79
N ARG A 165 19.45 9.00 16.56
CA ARG A 165 19.93 10.28 17.12
C ARG A 165 19.17 11.48 16.55
N ARG A 166 18.85 11.46 15.25
CA ARG A 166 18.04 12.51 14.62
C ARG A 166 16.65 12.61 15.23
N ALA A 167 15.99 11.48 15.49
CA ALA A 167 14.70 11.45 16.16
C ALA A 167 14.77 11.99 17.60
N GLU A 168 15.83 11.66 18.35
CA GLU A 168 16.06 12.19 19.70
C GLU A 168 16.28 13.71 19.72
N LEU A 169 17.03 14.26 18.75
CA LEU A 169 17.26 15.70 18.61
C LEU A 169 16.00 16.46 18.20
N LEU A 170 15.20 15.90 17.30
CA LEU A 170 13.89 16.47 16.92
C LEU A 170 12.92 16.49 18.11
N ARG A 171 12.91 15.46 18.95
CA ARG A 171 12.09 15.41 20.18
C ARG A 171 12.54 16.44 21.22
N LYS A 172 13.83 16.79 21.25
CA LYS A 172 14.39 17.82 22.14
C LYS A 172 14.27 19.24 21.55
N GLY A 173 13.83 19.39 20.31
CA GLY A 173 13.70 20.68 19.63
C GLY A 173 15.03 21.30 19.17
N ASP A 174 16.14 20.56 19.28
CA ASP A 174 17.47 21.06 18.96
C ASP A 174 17.80 20.84 17.47
N ARG A 175 17.34 21.78 16.65
CA ARG A 175 17.49 21.72 15.19
C ARG A 175 18.92 22.05 14.73
N ALA A 176 19.70 22.76 15.53
CA ALA A 176 21.07 23.14 15.19
C ALA A 176 22.03 21.94 15.22
N ALA A 177 21.81 20.99 16.15
CA ALA A 177 22.61 19.76 16.24
C ALA A 177 22.34 18.73 15.12
N ILE A 178 21.35 18.97 14.25
CA ILE A 178 21.00 18.05 13.15
C ILE A 178 21.94 18.20 11.95
N GLU A 179 22.46 19.42 11.69
CA GLU A 179 23.34 19.65 10.54
C GLU A 179 24.68 18.88 10.61
N PRO A 180 25.40 18.88 11.74
CA PRO A 180 26.62 18.08 11.88
C PRO A 180 26.36 16.57 11.72
N LEU A 181 25.24 16.09 12.25
CA LEU A 181 24.83 14.69 12.18
C LEU A 181 24.53 14.26 10.73
N LYS A 182 23.86 15.13 9.97
CA LYS A 182 23.57 14.92 8.55
C LYS A 182 24.86 14.91 7.72
N TRP A 183 25.77 15.84 7.98
CA TRP A 183 27.08 15.87 7.33
C TRP A 183 27.88 14.57 7.58
N ALA A 184 27.95 14.11 8.83
CA ALA A 184 28.65 12.87 9.19
C ALA A 184 28.05 11.64 8.48
N PHE A 185 26.72 11.53 8.48
CA PHE A 185 26.02 10.44 7.81
C PHE A 185 26.26 10.44 6.29
N THR A 186 26.12 11.59 5.63
CA THR A 186 26.35 11.69 4.18
C THR A 186 27.78 11.34 3.82
N THR A 187 28.76 11.76 4.62
CA THR A 187 30.18 11.45 4.42
C THR A 187 30.46 9.95 4.50
N LEU A 188 29.92 9.26 5.53
CA LEU A 188 30.10 7.81 5.66
C LEU A 188 29.32 7.01 4.62
N LYS A 189 28.11 7.45 4.28
CA LYS A 189 27.29 6.81 3.25
C LYS A 189 28.00 6.83 1.90
N THR A 190 28.53 7.98 1.48
CA THR A 190 29.30 8.10 0.24
C THR A 190 30.57 7.24 0.25
N TYR A 191 31.24 7.12 1.40
CA TYR A 191 32.43 6.28 1.52
C TYR A 191 32.12 4.77 1.43
N LEU A 192 31.06 4.31 2.10
CA LEU A 192 30.69 2.88 2.16
C LEU A 192 29.94 2.39 0.92
N GLU A 193 29.29 3.29 0.15
CA GLU A 193 28.59 2.95 -1.08
C GLU A 193 29.48 2.93 -2.33
N GLN A 194 30.73 3.41 -2.25
CA GLN A 194 31.66 3.30 -3.38
C GLN A 194 32.08 1.83 -3.60
N PRO A 195 31.81 1.24 -4.78
CA PRO A 195 32.17 -0.14 -5.07
C PRO A 195 33.70 -0.28 -5.09
N GLN A 196 34.26 -1.05 -4.16
CA GLN A 196 35.62 -1.56 -4.29
C GLN A 196 35.71 -2.36 -5.59
N THR A 197 36.46 -1.83 -6.54
CA THR A 197 36.62 -2.43 -7.86
C THR A 197 37.69 -3.51 -7.77
N ASP A 198 37.25 -4.75 -7.55
CA ASP A 198 38.06 -5.94 -7.83
C ASP A 198 37.41 -6.75 -8.97
N GLU A 199 38.29 -7.26 -9.81
CA GLU A 199 38.12 -7.61 -11.21
C GLU A 199 37.83 -9.12 -11.41
N VAL A 200 37.41 -9.47 -12.64
CA VAL A 200 37.45 -10.81 -13.31
C VAL A 200 36.17 -11.68 -13.35
N ALA A 201 35.41 -11.44 -14.43
CA ALA A 201 35.04 -12.34 -15.55
C ALA A 201 34.95 -13.88 -15.41
N THR A 202 33.88 -14.48 -15.97
CA THR A 202 33.86 -15.42 -17.15
C THR A 202 32.42 -15.97 -17.33
N SER A 203 31.76 -15.78 -18.50
CA SER A 203 31.69 -16.66 -19.71
C SER A 203 31.30 -18.12 -19.40
N ASP A 204 30.46 -18.87 -20.13
CA ASP A 204 29.80 -18.72 -21.44
C ASP A 204 28.91 -19.97 -21.70
N LEU A 205 27.94 -19.86 -22.62
CA LEU A 205 27.42 -20.90 -23.58
C LEU A 205 26.70 -22.18 -23.04
N ALA A 206 25.84 -22.93 -23.77
CA ALA A 206 24.96 -22.75 -24.94
C ALA A 206 24.24 -24.11 -25.22
N MET A 207 23.04 -24.03 -25.81
CA MET A 207 22.35 -24.94 -26.77
C MET A 207 22.04 -26.44 -26.50
N ALA A 208 20.73 -26.75 -26.66
CA ALA A 208 20.03 -27.73 -27.53
C ALA A 208 20.75 -29.02 -28.02
N ASP A 209 20.06 -30.17 -28.12
CA ASP A 209 19.12 -30.53 -29.21
C ASP A 209 18.68 -32.04 -29.24
N ILE A 210 17.53 -32.29 -29.91
CA ILE A 210 17.14 -33.43 -30.80
C ILE A 210 16.79 -34.86 -30.26
N ALA A 211 15.49 -35.21 -30.40
CA ALA A 211 14.84 -36.29 -31.18
C ALA A 211 15.30 -37.78 -31.05
N THR A 212 14.57 -38.88 -31.34
CA THR A 212 13.27 -39.22 -31.99
C THR A 212 12.98 -40.75 -31.83
N VAL A 213 11.74 -41.20 -32.13
CA VAL A 213 11.33 -42.48 -32.79
C VAL A 213 11.25 -43.81 -31.98
N SER A 214 10.05 -44.40 -31.80
CA SER A 214 9.46 -45.49 -32.66
C SER A 214 8.41 -46.41 -31.98
N ARG A 215 7.25 -46.50 -32.64
CA ARG A 215 6.42 -47.68 -33.01
C ARG A 215 6.06 -48.85 -32.05
N SER A 216 4.73 -49.09 -32.04
CA SER A 216 4.01 -50.35 -32.35
C SER A 216 3.48 -51.21 -31.19
N GLY A 217 2.21 -51.62 -31.29
CA GLY A 217 1.67 -52.78 -30.57
C GLY A 217 0.19 -52.72 -30.19
N SER A 218 -0.72 -52.84 -31.16
CA SER A 218 -2.16 -53.07 -30.92
C SER A 218 -2.40 -54.52 -30.47
N VAL A 219 -3.08 -54.74 -29.34
CA VAL A 219 -3.77 -56.01 -29.03
C VAL A 219 -5.12 -55.73 -28.36
N LYS A 220 -6.20 -55.94 -29.12
CA LYS A 220 -7.57 -56.09 -28.64
C LYS A 220 -7.65 -57.34 -27.76
N ARG A 221 -8.12 -57.20 -26.51
CA ARG A 221 -8.54 -58.33 -25.68
C ARG A 221 -9.88 -58.04 -25.01
N SER A 222 -10.91 -58.67 -25.56
CA SER A 222 -12.25 -58.79 -24.99
C SER A 222 -12.18 -59.53 -23.65
N ARG A 223 -12.79 -58.96 -22.60
CA ARG A 223 -13.05 -59.65 -21.33
C ARG A 223 -14.53 -59.58 -20.95
N PRO A 224 -15.02 -60.57 -20.18
CA PRO A 224 -16.41 -60.95 -20.11
C PRO A 224 -17.21 -60.06 -19.14
N SER A 225 -18.51 -59.98 -19.43
CA SER A 225 -19.56 -59.43 -18.58
C SER A 225 -19.47 -59.97 -17.15
N THR A 226 -19.18 -59.07 -16.22
CA THR A 226 -19.23 -59.30 -14.78
C THR A 226 -20.67 -59.07 -14.30
N PRO A 227 -21.21 -59.84 -13.33
CA PRO A 227 -22.59 -59.72 -12.89
C PRO A 227 -22.83 -58.34 -12.25
N LEU A 228 -24.03 -57.78 -12.45
CA LEU A 228 -24.49 -56.58 -11.77
C LEU A 228 -24.31 -56.74 -10.25
N GLY A 229 -23.30 -56.10 -9.69
CA GLY A 229 -23.23 -55.81 -8.26
C GLY A 229 -24.37 -54.87 -7.87
N PRO A 230 -24.79 -54.87 -6.59
CA PRO A 230 -25.84 -53.99 -6.11
C PRO A 230 -25.52 -52.55 -6.53
N ALA A 231 -26.51 -51.88 -7.11
CA ALA A 231 -26.41 -50.52 -7.62
C ALA A 231 -25.59 -49.66 -6.64
N GLN A 232 -24.51 -49.05 -7.16
CA GLN A 232 -23.78 -48.02 -6.43
C GLN A 232 -24.80 -47.02 -5.88
N PRO A 233 -24.65 -46.57 -4.62
CA PRO A 233 -25.53 -45.56 -4.06
C PRO A 233 -25.55 -44.39 -5.05
N ASN A 234 -26.76 -44.04 -5.49
CA ASN A 234 -27.04 -43.03 -6.51
C ASN A 234 -26.02 -41.90 -6.40
N ALA A 235 -25.33 -41.61 -7.51
CA ALA A 235 -24.49 -40.42 -7.60
C ALA A 235 -25.28 -39.24 -7.00
N PRO A 236 -24.69 -38.46 -6.07
CA PRO A 236 -25.41 -37.41 -5.38
C PRO A 236 -26.14 -36.53 -6.41
N ASP A 237 -27.41 -36.29 -6.14
CA ASP A 237 -28.32 -35.57 -7.02
C ASP A 237 -27.81 -34.13 -7.19
N ASP A 238 -27.05 -33.89 -8.26
CA ASP A 238 -26.44 -32.60 -8.58
C ASP A 238 -27.45 -31.63 -9.25
N THR A 239 -28.76 -31.94 -9.21
CA THR A 239 -29.81 -31.08 -9.77
C THR A 239 -30.02 -29.80 -8.96
N ASP A 240 -29.84 -29.84 -7.64
CA ASP A 240 -29.91 -28.66 -6.79
C ASP A 240 -28.57 -27.91 -6.77
N ILE A 241 -28.47 -26.87 -7.60
CA ILE A 241 -27.30 -25.98 -7.69
C ILE A 241 -27.04 -25.23 -6.37
N LEU A 242 -28.09 -25.00 -5.57
CA LEU A 242 -27.98 -24.26 -4.32
C LEU A 242 -27.40 -25.12 -3.20
N ALA A 243 -27.45 -26.45 -3.31
CA ALA A 243 -26.89 -27.35 -2.31
C ALA A 243 -25.38 -27.12 -2.11
N PHE A 244 -24.94 -27.18 -0.84
CA PHE A 244 -23.52 -27.01 -0.48
C PHE A 244 -22.64 -28.18 -0.95
N ASP A 245 -23.22 -29.36 -1.19
CA ASP A 245 -22.49 -30.54 -1.66
C ASP A 245 -22.46 -30.65 -3.19
N ASN A 246 -23.12 -29.73 -3.92
CA ASN A 246 -23.19 -29.77 -5.38
C ASN A 246 -21.80 -29.62 -6.02
N ARG A 247 -21.44 -30.59 -6.87
CA ARG A 247 -20.10 -30.65 -7.50
C ARG A 247 -19.86 -29.52 -8.49
N TYR A 248 -20.87 -29.15 -9.27
CA TYR A 248 -20.76 -28.07 -10.24
C TYR A 248 -20.64 -26.71 -9.54
N SER A 249 -21.43 -26.49 -8.48
CA SER A 249 -21.39 -25.25 -7.71
C SER A 249 -19.99 -25.01 -7.11
N ASN A 250 -19.46 -26.01 -6.41
CA ASN A 250 -18.18 -25.91 -5.73
C ASN A 250 -16.97 -25.96 -6.67
N GLY A 251 -17.04 -26.75 -7.75
CA GLY A 251 -15.93 -26.99 -8.67
C GLY A 251 -15.87 -26.05 -9.86
N LEU A 252 -17.01 -25.58 -10.38
CA LEU A 252 -17.06 -24.75 -11.60
C LEU A 252 -17.66 -23.36 -11.36
N ILE A 253 -18.77 -23.26 -10.63
CA ILE A 253 -19.44 -21.95 -10.45
C ILE A 253 -18.59 -21.04 -9.58
N PHE A 254 -18.02 -21.54 -8.47
CA PHE A 254 -17.13 -20.74 -7.63
C PHE A 254 -15.97 -20.08 -8.41
N PRO A 255 -15.10 -20.82 -9.13
CA PRO A 255 -14.03 -20.18 -9.90
C PRO A 255 -14.56 -19.28 -11.02
N ALA A 256 -15.72 -19.61 -11.62
CA ALA A 256 -16.38 -18.72 -12.59
C ALA A 256 -16.81 -17.39 -11.96
N LEU A 257 -17.33 -17.40 -10.72
CA LEU A 257 -17.66 -16.17 -9.98
C LEU A 257 -16.40 -15.36 -9.63
N LEU A 258 -15.30 -16.03 -9.24
CA LEU A 258 -14.03 -15.35 -9.00
C LEU A 258 -13.51 -14.66 -10.27
N LEU A 259 -13.55 -15.36 -11.40
CA LEU A 259 -13.15 -14.81 -12.69
C LEU A 259 -14.09 -13.68 -13.13
N ALA A 260 -15.39 -13.84 -12.95
CA ALA A 260 -16.37 -12.79 -13.26
C ALA A 260 -16.10 -11.53 -12.44
N GLY A 261 -15.88 -11.66 -11.12
CA GLY A 261 -15.52 -10.54 -10.24
C GLY A 261 -14.21 -9.86 -10.67
N MET A 262 -13.21 -10.65 -11.07
CA MET A 262 -11.94 -10.15 -11.61
C MET A 262 -12.15 -9.32 -12.90
N VAL A 263 -12.91 -9.85 -13.85
CA VAL A 263 -13.24 -9.18 -15.11
C VAL A 263 -14.05 -7.90 -14.86
N MET A 264 -15.05 -7.97 -13.99
CA MET A 264 -15.87 -6.81 -13.59
C MET A 264 -15.01 -5.70 -12.97
N ASN A 265 -14.00 -6.05 -12.18
CA ASN A 265 -13.07 -5.08 -11.61
C ASN A 265 -12.16 -4.45 -12.68
N ALA A 266 -11.71 -5.23 -13.66
CA ALA A 266 -10.84 -4.77 -14.74
C ALA A 266 -11.55 -3.82 -15.75
N LEU A 267 -12.88 -3.93 -15.89
CA LEU A 267 -13.67 -3.09 -16.79
C LEU A 267 -13.99 -1.72 -16.15
N PRO A 268 -13.49 -0.58 -16.68
CA PRO A 268 -13.64 0.73 -16.01
C PRO A 268 -15.08 1.14 -15.73
N ILE A 269 -15.99 0.89 -16.67
CA ILE A 269 -17.42 1.26 -16.54
C ILE A 269 -18.08 0.46 -15.40
N VAL A 270 -17.79 -0.84 -15.31
CA VAL A 270 -18.34 -1.70 -14.27
C VAL A 270 -17.71 -1.39 -12.92
N ASN A 271 -16.40 -1.12 -12.90
CA ASN A 271 -15.69 -0.68 -11.71
C ASN A 271 -16.29 0.61 -11.13
N ALA A 272 -16.57 1.59 -11.99
CA ALA A 272 -17.23 2.83 -11.58
C ALA A 272 -18.66 2.59 -11.07
N LEU A 273 -19.46 1.76 -11.76
CA LEU A 273 -20.83 1.45 -11.36
C LEU A 273 -20.90 0.73 -10.00
N LEU A 274 -19.96 -0.18 -9.74
CA LEU A 274 -19.91 -1.00 -8.52
C LEU A 274 -18.98 -0.43 -7.45
N TRP A 275 -18.48 0.79 -7.64
CA TRP A 275 -17.57 1.44 -6.70
C TRP A 275 -18.14 1.52 -5.28
N GLY A 276 -19.46 1.74 -5.16
CA GLY A 276 -20.15 1.75 -3.86
C GLY A 276 -20.04 0.44 -3.07
N ILE A 277 -19.86 -0.71 -3.74
CA ILE A 277 -19.64 -2.00 -3.04
C ILE A 277 -18.27 -1.99 -2.33
N LYS A 278 -17.24 -1.43 -2.97
CA LYS A 278 -15.89 -1.33 -2.37
C LYS A 278 -15.93 -0.46 -1.12
N ILE A 279 -16.55 0.71 -1.25
CA ILE A 279 -16.76 1.63 -0.12
C ILE A 279 -17.51 0.91 1.00
N TRP A 280 -18.59 0.21 0.68
CA TRP A 280 -19.38 -0.43 1.73
C TRP A 280 -18.61 -1.51 2.47
N ILE A 281 -17.82 -2.33 1.76
CA ILE A 281 -16.94 -3.34 2.40
C ILE A 281 -15.84 -2.66 3.23
N HIS A 282 -15.27 -1.55 2.73
CA HIS A 282 -14.28 -0.75 3.44
C HIS A 282 -14.83 -0.24 4.79
N GLU A 283 -16.00 0.41 4.77
CA GLU A 283 -16.67 0.87 5.99
C GLU A 283 -17.04 -0.27 6.94
N PHE A 284 -17.45 -1.41 6.38
CA PHE A 284 -17.70 -2.61 7.17
C PHE A 284 -16.42 -3.13 7.83
N GLY A 285 -15.26 -2.95 7.19
CA GLY A 285 -13.94 -3.17 7.74
C GLY A 285 -13.73 -2.45 9.07
N HIS A 286 -13.89 -1.12 9.09
CA HIS A 286 -13.86 -0.33 10.32
C HIS A 286 -14.87 -0.83 11.36
N ALA A 287 -16.12 -1.07 10.93
CA ALA A 287 -17.17 -1.50 11.83
C ALA A 287 -16.88 -2.86 12.48
N THR A 288 -16.26 -3.80 11.76
CA THR A 288 -15.92 -5.12 12.31
C THR A 288 -14.88 -5.02 13.43
N VAL A 289 -13.86 -4.17 13.27
CA VAL A 289 -12.87 -3.90 14.32
C VAL A 289 -13.54 -3.24 15.54
N ALA A 290 -14.40 -2.25 15.31
CA ALA A 290 -15.13 -1.56 16.37
C ALA A 290 -16.08 -2.49 17.15
N TRP A 291 -16.88 -3.31 16.46
CA TRP A 291 -17.82 -4.24 17.12
C TRP A 291 -17.09 -5.32 17.94
N LEU A 292 -15.99 -5.88 17.41
CA LEU A 292 -15.17 -6.85 18.15
C LEU A 292 -14.46 -6.22 19.36
N ALA A 293 -14.15 -4.92 19.31
CA ALA A 293 -13.67 -4.15 20.46
C ALA A 293 -14.78 -3.65 21.40
N GLY A 294 -16.05 -4.03 21.16
CA GLY A 294 -17.20 -3.67 21.99
C GLY A 294 -17.63 -2.20 21.85
N ARG A 295 -17.31 -1.54 20.74
CA ARG A 295 -17.65 -0.13 20.45
C ARG A 295 -18.77 -0.03 19.43
N ARG A 296 -19.55 1.05 19.51
CA ARG A 296 -20.64 1.30 18.56
C ARG A 296 -20.04 1.72 17.24
N ALA A 297 -20.48 1.10 16.16
CA ALA A 297 -20.13 1.50 14.81
C ALA A 297 -21.32 1.35 13.87
N ILE A 298 -21.48 2.31 12.96
CA ILE A 298 -22.50 2.30 11.90
C ILE A 298 -21.78 2.52 10.57
N PRO A 299 -21.61 1.47 9.74
CA PRO A 299 -21.02 1.58 8.42
C PRO A 299 -22.05 2.13 7.43
N LEU A 300 -21.86 3.36 6.96
CA LEU A 300 -22.74 3.98 5.99
C LEU A 300 -22.20 3.76 4.57
N PRO A 301 -23.05 3.46 3.57
CA PRO A 301 -22.62 3.18 2.19
C PRO A 301 -22.10 4.42 1.42
N ILE A 302 -21.86 5.53 2.11
CA ILE A 302 -21.36 6.80 1.58
C ILE A 302 -19.90 7.05 1.94
N GLY A 303 -19.18 6.05 2.44
CA GLY A 303 -17.77 6.21 2.82
C GLY A 303 -17.61 6.92 4.16
N TRP A 304 -18.44 6.52 5.12
CA TRP A 304 -18.37 7.05 6.48
C TRP A 304 -18.78 5.99 7.48
N THR A 305 -17.90 5.69 8.45
CA THR A 305 -18.23 4.87 9.61
C THR A 305 -18.21 5.71 10.86
N SER A 306 -19.39 5.93 11.45
CA SER A 306 -19.49 6.58 12.75
C SER A 306 -19.11 5.59 13.84
N VAL A 307 -17.98 5.82 14.53
CA VAL A 307 -17.49 4.98 15.62
C VAL A 307 -17.48 5.77 16.93
N ASP A 308 -18.06 5.20 17.98
CA ASP A 308 -17.99 5.75 19.34
C ASP A 308 -16.67 5.31 20.01
N PRO A 309 -15.80 6.22 20.47
CA PRO A 309 -14.58 5.85 21.18
C PRO A 309 -14.84 5.12 22.50
N ARG A 310 -16.04 5.25 23.08
CA ARG A 310 -16.38 4.58 24.34
C ARG A 310 -16.85 3.16 24.09
N ARG A 311 -16.34 2.24 24.93
CA ARG A 311 -16.85 0.86 24.98
C ARG A 311 -18.31 0.88 25.42
N SER A 312 -19.12 0.05 24.78
CA SER A 312 -20.55 -0.07 25.02
C SER A 312 -20.86 -1.51 25.41
N LEU A 313 -21.22 -1.73 26.68
CA LEU A 313 -21.64 -3.05 27.17
C LEU A 313 -22.79 -3.65 26.34
N PHE A 314 -23.67 -2.79 25.82
CA PHE A 314 -24.74 -3.21 24.91
C PHE A 314 -24.19 -3.88 23.64
N VAL A 315 -23.13 -3.34 23.04
CA VAL A 315 -22.53 -3.92 21.83
C VAL A 315 -21.81 -5.21 22.19
N TYR A 316 -20.97 -5.17 23.23
CA TYR A 316 -20.24 -6.34 23.69
C TYR A 316 -21.16 -7.53 24.01
N LEU A 317 -22.18 -7.31 24.85
CA LEU A 317 -23.15 -8.35 25.19
C LEU A 317 -24.01 -8.73 23.99
N GLY A 318 -24.37 -7.78 23.13
CA GLY A 318 -25.11 -8.04 21.89
C GLY A 318 -24.37 -9.01 20.97
N ILE A 319 -23.09 -8.78 20.70
CA ILE A 319 -22.29 -9.71 19.88
C ILE A 319 -22.13 -11.06 20.59
N LEU A 320 -21.89 -11.11 21.91
CA LEU A 320 -21.83 -12.39 22.64
C LEU A 320 -23.14 -13.18 22.56
N VAL A 321 -24.28 -12.51 22.59
CA VAL A 321 -25.59 -13.15 22.40
C VAL A 321 -25.68 -13.73 20.99
N LEU A 322 -25.29 -12.97 19.95
CA LEU A 322 -25.29 -13.48 18.56
C LEU A 322 -24.34 -14.68 18.39
N LEU A 323 -23.15 -14.63 18.97
CA LEU A 323 -22.20 -15.75 18.96
C LEU A 323 -22.74 -16.95 19.75
N GLY A 324 -23.39 -16.71 20.89
CA GLY A 324 -24.07 -17.74 21.68
C GLY A 324 -25.21 -18.42 20.90
N LEU A 325 -25.99 -17.64 20.14
CA LEU A 325 -27.01 -18.16 19.23
C LEU A 325 -26.41 -18.98 18.09
N LEU A 326 -25.29 -18.53 17.50
CA LEU A 326 -24.57 -19.28 16.47
C LEU A 326 -24.05 -20.61 17.02
N TYR A 327 -23.46 -20.61 18.22
CA TYR A 327 -23.01 -21.82 18.90
C TYR A 327 -24.17 -22.76 19.20
N TRP A 328 -25.27 -22.24 19.75
CA TRP A 328 -26.44 -23.02 20.09
C TRP A 328 -27.11 -23.64 18.86
N ALA A 329 -27.26 -22.86 17.78
CA ALA A 329 -27.79 -23.36 16.51
C ALA A 329 -26.87 -24.44 15.90
N GLY A 330 -25.55 -24.23 15.93
CA GLY A 330 -24.57 -25.23 15.53
C GLY A 330 -24.69 -26.53 16.34
N ARG A 331 -24.84 -26.42 17.67
CA ARG A 331 -25.03 -27.58 18.56
C ARG A 331 -26.34 -28.32 18.28
N ARG A 332 -27.45 -27.61 18.07
CA ARG A 332 -28.76 -28.21 17.78
C ARG A 332 -28.76 -28.98 16.45
N GLU A 333 -28.01 -28.49 15.47
CA GLU A 333 -27.88 -29.09 14.14
C GLU A 333 -26.65 -30.01 14.00
N GLN A 334 -25.92 -30.29 15.09
CA GLN A 334 -24.70 -31.12 15.10
C GLN A 334 -23.60 -30.64 14.13
N LYS A 335 -23.60 -29.34 13.77
CA LYS A 335 -22.56 -28.69 12.97
C LYS A 335 -21.48 -28.19 13.92
N ARG A 336 -20.28 -28.81 13.87
CA ARG A 336 -19.15 -28.48 14.75
C ARG A 336 -18.44 -27.18 14.38
N TRP A 337 -18.40 -26.85 13.09
CA TRP A 337 -17.64 -25.69 12.60
C TRP A 337 -18.19 -24.34 13.11
N PRO A 338 -19.52 -24.05 13.15
CA PRO A 338 -20.03 -22.79 13.67
C PRO A 338 -19.81 -22.68 15.18
N MET A 339 -19.80 -23.81 15.89
CA MET A 339 -19.48 -23.84 17.32
C MET A 339 -18.04 -23.38 17.57
N GLY A 340 -17.08 -23.93 16.80
CA GLY A 340 -15.68 -23.53 16.87
C GLY A 340 -15.48 -22.06 16.50
N LEU A 341 -16.14 -21.61 15.42
CA LEU A 341 -16.09 -20.20 15.00
C LEU A 341 -16.65 -19.26 16.07
N ALA A 342 -17.80 -19.59 16.67
CA ALA A 342 -18.41 -18.79 17.72
C ALA A 342 -17.49 -18.64 18.95
N ILE A 343 -16.85 -19.74 19.38
CA ILE A 343 -15.90 -19.72 20.50
C ILE A 343 -14.68 -18.87 20.13
N ALA A 344 -14.09 -19.06 18.94
CA ALA A 344 -12.93 -18.32 18.50
C ALA A 344 -13.21 -16.81 18.44
N LEU A 345 -14.34 -16.41 17.85
CA LEU A 345 -14.75 -15.00 17.78
C LEU A 345 -15.08 -14.43 19.15
N ALA A 346 -15.65 -15.20 20.08
CA ALA A 346 -15.90 -14.74 21.44
C ALA A 346 -14.59 -14.47 22.21
N ILE A 347 -13.58 -15.31 22.01
CA ILE A 347 -12.24 -15.10 22.57
C ILE A 347 -11.61 -13.84 21.96
N VAL A 348 -11.63 -13.71 20.63
CA VAL A 348 -11.12 -12.51 19.94
C VAL A 348 -11.82 -11.25 20.44
N GLN A 349 -13.15 -11.27 20.55
CA GLN A 349 -13.92 -10.16 21.07
C GLN A 349 -13.53 -9.82 22.52
N PHE A 350 -13.35 -10.82 23.38
CA PHE A 350 -12.91 -10.59 24.76
C PHE A 350 -11.54 -9.91 24.80
N VAL A 351 -10.58 -10.38 24.00
CA VAL A 351 -9.24 -9.81 23.89
C VAL A 351 -9.30 -8.38 23.37
N MET A 352 -9.99 -8.16 22.24
CA MET A 352 -10.12 -6.85 21.61
C MET A 352 -10.86 -5.84 22.50
N THR A 353 -11.84 -6.29 23.29
CA THR A 353 -12.62 -5.40 24.16
C THR A 353 -11.87 -5.04 25.45
N TRP A 354 -11.22 -6.01 26.10
CA TRP A 354 -10.71 -5.82 27.47
C TRP A 354 -9.20 -5.71 27.57
N LEU A 355 -8.45 -6.37 26.69
CA LEU A 355 -6.99 -6.46 26.78
C LEU A 355 -6.28 -5.53 25.78
N LEU A 356 -6.95 -5.13 24.70
CA LEU A 356 -6.36 -4.29 23.67
C LEU A 356 -6.20 -2.84 24.15
N PRO A 357 -4.99 -2.24 24.04
CA PRO A 357 -4.76 -0.83 24.31
C PRO A 357 -5.54 0.08 23.35
N ALA A 358 -5.80 1.32 23.77
CA ALA A 358 -6.50 2.31 22.94
C ALA A 358 -5.74 2.62 21.65
N ASP A 359 -4.43 2.88 21.74
CA ASP A 359 -3.60 3.20 20.57
C ASP A 359 -3.59 2.05 19.53
N THR A 360 -3.55 0.80 19.99
CA THR A 360 -3.61 -0.37 19.09
C THR A 360 -5.01 -0.53 18.49
N PHE A 361 -6.07 -0.20 19.23
CA PHE A 361 -7.41 -0.18 18.69
C PHE A 361 -7.54 0.85 17.57
N ASP A 362 -7.08 2.08 17.78
CA ASP A 362 -7.16 3.15 16.77
C ASP A 362 -6.33 2.78 15.52
N MET A 363 -5.15 2.18 15.71
CA MET A 363 -4.34 1.64 14.61
C MET A 363 -5.09 0.54 13.83
N LEU A 364 -5.70 -0.41 14.54
CA LEU A 364 -6.47 -1.49 13.91
C LEU A 364 -7.74 -0.95 13.23
N LEU A 365 -8.32 0.12 13.74
CA LEU A 365 -9.47 0.77 13.13
C LEU A 365 -9.09 1.37 11.78
N SER A 366 -8.00 2.16 11.70
CA SER A 366 -7.48 2.69 10.43
C SER A 366 -7.00 1.59 9.50
N PHE A 367 -6.37 0.54 10.03
CA PHE A 367 -6.02 -0.63 9.23
C PHE A 367 -7.27 -1.31 8.64
N GLY A 368 -8.35 -1.35 9.41
CA GLY A 368 -9.56 -2.10 9.17
C GLY A 368 -10.32 -1.69 7.91
N GLY A 369 -10.20 -0.46 7.41
CA GLY A 369 -10.89 -0.04 6.18
C GLY A 369 -10.38 -0.81 4.97
N VAL A 370 -9.16 -0.49 4.51
CA VAL A 370 -8.52 -1.23 3.40
C VAL A 370 -8.26 -2.70 3.74
N GLY A 371 -7.95 -2.99 5.01
CA GLY A 371 -7.74 -4.36 5.46
C GLY A 371 -9.01 -5.20 5.31
N GLY A 372 -10.15 -4.62 5.67
CA GLY A 372 -11.47 -5.22 5.56
C GLY A 372 -11.83 -5.59 4.13
N GLU A 373 -11.51 -4.71 3.17
CA GLU A 373 -11.67 -5.02 1.73
C GLU A 373 -10.94 -6.31 1.31
N ILE A 374 -9.84 -6.66 1.98
CA ILE A 374 -9.08 -7.89 1.72
C ILE A 374 -9.65 -9.06 2.54
N TYR A 375 -9.62 -8.98 3.87
CA TYR A 375 -9.93 -10.14 4.72
C TYR A 375 -11.42 -10.47 4.79
N LEU A 376 -12.33 -9.48 4.75
CA LEU A 376 -13.77 -9.75 4.72
C LEU A 376 -14.19 -10.33 3.39
N SER A 377 -13.67 -9.80 2.29
CA SER A 377 -13.92 -10.37 0.96
C SER A 377 -13.42 -11.81 0.88
N ALA A 378 -12.23 -12.09 1.39
CA ALA A 378 -11.71 -13.46 1.44
C ALA A 378 -12.57 -14.37 2.34
N LEU A 379 -13.05 -13.89 3.48
CA LEU A 379 -13.93 -14.65 4.37
C LEU A 379 -15.28 -14.95 3.70
N LEU A 380 -15.85 -14.01 2.94
CA LEU A 380 -17.08 -14.21 2.15
C LEU A 380 -16.88 -15.22 1.00
N MET A 381 -15.70 -15.27 0.39
CA MET A 381 -15.35 -16.29 -0.60
C MET A 381 -15.19 -17.67 0.04
N VAL A 382 -14.42 -17.75 1.12
CA VAL A 382 -14.19 -19.00 1.85
C VAL A 382 -15.51 -19.54 2.39
N SER A 383 -16.38 -18.66 2.91
CA SER A 383 -17.65 -19.07 3.49
C SER A 383 -18.52 -19.80 2.47
N PHE A 384 -18.41 -19.55 1.15
CA PHE A 384 -19.16 -20.24 0.09
C PHE A 384 -19.27 -21.76 0.24
N TYR A 385 -18.26 -22.39 0.84
CA TYR A 385 -18.16 -23.83 1.08
C TYR A 385 -18.74 -24.32 2.41
N PHE A 386 -19.11 -23.42 3.31
CA PHE A 386 -19.51 -23.71 4.68
C PHE A 386 -21.00 -23.44 4.90
N PRO A 387 -21.82 -24.49 5.08
CA PRO A 387 -23.24 -24.33 5.37
C PRO A 387 -23.45 -23.80 6.78
N LEU A 388 -24.09 -22.63 6.89
CA LEU A 388 -24.56 -22.09 8.16
C LEU A 388 -25.72 -22.92 8.73
N PRO A 389 -26.06 -22.76 10.03
CA PRO A 389 -27.26 -23.35 10.59
C PRO A 389 -28.53 -22.93 9.82
N ASN A 390 -29.58 -23.74 9.85
CA ASN A 390 -30.78 -23.58 9.04
C ASN A 390 -31.53 -22.25 9.27
N TYR A 391 -31.41 -21.67 10.46
CA TYR A 391 -31.95 -20.33 10.75
C TYR A 391 -31.17 -19.20 10.05
N PHE A 392 -29.92 -19.45 9.68
CA PHE A 392 -29.02 -18.53 9.00
C PHE A 392 -28.70 -19.00 7.58
N ARG A 393 -29.67 -19.66 6.92
CA ARG A 393 -29.49 -20.16 5.56
C ARG A 393 -29.11 -19.03 4.62
N TRP A 394 -28.10 -19.31 3.83
CA TRP A 394 -27.57 -18.36 2.86
C TRP A 394 -27.15 -19.06 1.55
N ASP A 395 -27.72 -20.25 1.30
CA ASP A 395 -27.45 -21.09 0.12
C ASP A 395 -27.57 -20.32 -1.19
N PHE A 396 -28.54 -19.41 -1.27
CA PHE A 396 -28.76 -18.52 -2.42
C PHE A 396 -27.87 -17.28 -2.36
N TYR A 397 -27.77 -16.63 -1.20
CA TYR A 397 -27.03 -15.37 -1.05
C TYR A 397 -25.52 -15.53 -1.22
N ARG A 398 -24.97 -16.74 -1.10
CA ARG A 398 -23.53 -16.99 -1.33
C ARG A 398 -23.06 -16.63 -2.73
N PHE A 399 -23.88 -16.80 -3.77
CA PHE A 399 -23.49 -16.50 -5.14
C PHE A 399 -23.25 -14.98 -5.37
N PRO A 400 -24.24 -14.09 -5.12
CA PRO A 400 -24.01 -12.66 -5.26
C PRO A 400 -23.00 -12.12 -4.24
N ALA A 401 -22.94 -12.68 -3.02
CA ALA A 401 -21.95 -12.29 -2.03
C ALA A 401 -20.52 -12.57 -2.50
N VAL A 402 -20.24 -13.77 -3.03
CA VAL A 402 -18.93 -14.12 -3.58
C VAL A 402 -18.60 -13.27 -4.80
N LEU A 403 -19.55 -12.96 -5.67
CA LEU A 403 -19.30 -12.10 -6.83
C LEU A 403 -18.85 -10.69 -6.40
N GLY A 404 -19.57 -10.08 -5.45
CA GLY A 404 -19.21 -8.77 -4.90
C GLY A 404 -17.89 -8.78 -4.14
N ALA A 405 -17.65 -9.82 -3.33
CA ALA A 405 -16.39 -10.02 -2.65
C ALA A 405 -15.23 -10.20 -3.63
N ALA A 406 -15.40 -10.98 -4.70
CA ALA A 406 -14.39 -11.20 -5.73
C ALA A 406 -14.03 -9.91 -6.45
N PHE A 407 -15.03 -9.11 -6.79
CA PHE A 407 -14.85 -7.79 -7.36
C PHE A 407 -14.00 -6.86 -6.47
N CYS A 408 -14.25 -6.84 -5.17
CA CYS A 408 -13.49 -6.02 -4.22
C CYS A 408 -12.06 -6.57 -4.00
N PHE A 409 -11.95 -7.85 -3.67
CA PHE A 409 -10.68 -8.52 -3.38
C PHE A 409 -9.68 -8.44 -4.52
N TRP A 410 -10.08 -8.71 -5.77
CA TRP A 410 -9.16 -8.62 -6.90
C TRP A 410 -8.68 -7.20 -7.15
N GLY A 411 -9.52 -6.19 -6.88
CA GLY A 411 -9.10 -4.80 -6.91
C GLY A 411 -7.95 -4.52 -5.93
N GLN A 412 -8.07 -5.01 -4.71
CA GLN A 412 -7.04 -4.85 -3.68
C GLN A 412 -5.78 -5.69 -3.98
N VAL A 413 -5.93 -6.96 -4.37
CA VAL A 413 -4.78 -7.80 -4.76
C VAL A 413 -3.99 -7.15 -5.89
N TRP A 414 -4.67 -6.62 -6.91
CA TRP A 414 -4.02 -5.95 -8.03
C TRP A 414 -3.32 -4.66 -7.59
N LEU A 415 -3.98 -3.82 -6.81
CA LEU A 415 -3.40 -2.60 -6.23
C LEU A 415 -2.10 -2.92 -5.47
N TRP A 416 -2.16 -3.84 -4.50
CA TRP A 416 -1.03 -4.18 -3.64
C TRP A 416 0.06 -5.00 -4.33
N GLN A 417 -0.18 -5.47 -5.56
CA GLN A 417 0.87 -6.00 -6.45
C GLN A 417 1.49 -4.92 -7.34
N GLN A 418 0.79 -3.83 -7.60
CA GLN A 418 1.27 -2.73 -8.45
C GLN A 418 2.05 -1.66 -7.69
N VAL A 419 1.66 -1.37 -6.44
CA VAL A 419 2.34 -0.37 -5.60
C VAL A 419 3.84 -0.64 -5.45
N PRO A 420 4.31 -1.86 -5.09
CA PRO A 420 5.75 -2.14 -5.00
C PRO A 420 6.51 -1.98 -6.31
N ARG A 421 5.80 -2.04 -7.46
CA ARG A 421 6.37 -1.93 -8.80
C ARG A 421 6.34 -0.50 -9.35
N GLY A 422 5.89 0.47 -8.54
CA GLY A 422 5.70 1.86 -8.97
C GLY A 422 4.61 2.06 -10.01
N LYS A 423 3.70 1.08 -10.19
CA LYS A 423 2.62 1.14 -11.19
C LYS A 423 1.32 1.71 -10.64
N ALA A 424 1.20 1.81 -9.32
CA ALA A 424 0.09 2.42 -8.61
C ALA A 424 0.62 3.15 -7.37
N ALA A 425 -0.14 4.13 -6.88
CA ALA A 425 0.16 4.83 -5.64
C ALA A 425 -0.54 4.17 -4.45
N ILE A 426 0.02 4.35 -3.24
CA ILE A 426 -0.70 4.05 -1.99
C ILE A 426 -1.93 4.97 -1.94
N PRO A 427 -3.13 4.45 -1.61
CA PRO A 427 -4.36 5.23 -1.60
C PRO A 427 -4.40 6.17 -0.38
N PHE A 428 -3.71 7.31 -0.48
CA PHE A 428 -3.76 8.38 0.51
C PHE A 428 -5.02 9.24 0.33
N GLY A 429 -5.44 9.89 1.42
CA GLY A 429 -6.58 10.79 1.47
C GLY A 429 -7.90 10.09 1.85
N SER A 430 -8.92 10.91 2.09
CA SER A 430 -10.28 10.46 2.40
C SER A 430 -11.23 10.72 1.22
N LEU A 431 -12.36 10.00 1.19
CA LEU A 431 -13.41 10.21 0.20
C LEU A 431 -13.92 11.66 0.17
N TRP A 432 -13.90 12.31 1.34
CA TRP A 432 -14.46 13.64 1.56
C TRP A 432 -13.43 14.77 1.45
N GLY A 433 -12.21 14.47 0.99
CA GLY A 433 -11.20 15.48 0.64
C GLY A 433 -10.40 16.02 1.82
N GLU A 434 -10.61 15.51 3.04
CA GLU A 434 -9.74 15.80 4.17
C GLU A 434 -8.48 14.95 4.04
N ALA A 435 -7.37 15.61 3.69
CA ALA A 435 -6.11 14.96 3.36
C ALA A 435 -5.50 14.15 4.53
N ASP A 436 -5.80 14.55 5.77
CA ASP A 436 -5.18 13.98 6.98
C ASP A 436 -5.99 12.85 7.63
N HIS A 437 -7.25 12.64 7.22
CA HIS A 437 -8.15 11.66 7.83
C HIS A 437 -8.26 10.33 7.06
N GLY A 438 -7.51 10.15 5.96
CA GLY A 438 -7.46 8.86 5.27
C GLY A 438 -6.79 7.77 6.12
N ASP A 439 -7.23 6.53 5.97
CA ASP A 439 -6.68 5.36 6.70
C ASP A 439 -5.15 5.28 6.64
N MET A 440 -4.60 5.40 5.42
CA MET A 440 -3.16 5.33 5.22
C MET A 440 -2.44 6.52 5.87
N ASN A 441 -3.05 7.71 5.87
CA ASN A 441 -2.51 8.89 6.52
C ASN A 441 -2.48 8.71 8.04
N GLN A 442 -3.51 8.12 8.64
CA GLN A 442 -3.55 7.83 10.08
C GLN A 442 -2.47 6.81 10.48
N LEU A 443 -2.28 5.75 9.70
CA LEU A 443 -1.22 4.77 9.95
C LEU A 443 0.19 5.40 9.95
N ILE A 444 0.47 6.31 9.03
CA ILE A 444 1.77 7.00 8.96
C ILE A 444 1.89 8.07 10.05
N ASN A 445 0.94 9.01 10.08
CA ASN A 445 1.05 10.24 10.85
C ASN A 445 0.87 10.01 12.36
N VAL A 446 0.01 9.06 12.75
CA VAL A 446 -0.32 8.79 14.16
C VAL A 446 0.40 7.56 14.67
N HIS A 447 0.44 6.50 13.87
CA HIS A 447 1.00 5.20 14.30
C HIS A 447 2.43 4.95 13.83
N GLY A 448 3.03 5.89 13.10
CA GLY A 448 4.45 5.85 12.72
C GLY A 448 4.81 4.75 11.72
N TRP A 449 3.82 4.21 10.99
CA TRP A 449 4.09 3.23 9.95
C TRP A 449 4.91 3.87 8.82
N THR A 450 5.88 3.14 8.31
CA THR A 450 6.55 3.54 7.08
C THR A 450 5.71 3.12 5.86
N PRO A 451 5.90 3.74 4.69
CA PRO A 451 5.30 3.24 3.44
C PRO A 451 5.65 1.76 3.17
N GLY A 452 6.84 1.32 3.59
CA GLY A 452 7.27 -0.07 3.52
C GLY A 452 6.42 -1.00 4.39
N ASP A 453 6.07 -0.57 5.61
CA ASP A 453 5.21 -1.35 6.51
C ASP A 453 3.79 -1.49 5.95
N ILE A 454 3.23 -0.42 5.38
CA ILE A 454 1.93 -0.44 4.71
C ILE A 454 1.96 -1.45 3.56
N ILE A 455 2.90 -1.29 2.63
CA ILE A 455 3.03 -2.17 1.46
C ILE A 455 3.22 -3.62 1.91
N GLY A 456 4.19 -3.87 2.79
CA GLY A 456 4.50 -5.20 3.28
C GLY A 456 3.30 -5.88 3.95
N THR A 457 2.59 -5.16 4.81
CA THR A 457 1.45 -5.69 5.57
C THR A 457 0.26 -6.00 4.66
N TYR A 458 -0.18 -5.04 3.84
CA TYR A 458 -1.33 -5.26 2.97
C TYR A 458 -1.05 -6.28 1.87
N SER A 459 0.15 -6.27 1.28
CA SER A 459 0.56 -7.33 0.36
C SER A 459 0.60 -8.68 1.07
N ALA A 460 1.19 -8.80 2.26
CA ALA A 460 1.24 -10.07 2.98
C ALA A 460 -0.16 -10.63 3.27
N ILE A 461 -1.07 -9.79 3.76
CA ILE A 461 -2.45 -10.19 4.06
C ILE A 461 -3.20 -10.60 2.79
N ALA A 462 -3.03 -9.86 1.68
CA ALA A 462 -3.60 -10.23 0.39
C ALA A 462 -3.14 -11.63 -0.06
N HIS A 463 -1.85 -11.93 0.05
CA HIS A 463 -1.31 -13.25 -0.31
C HIS A 463 -1.77 -14.36 0.65
N LEU A 464 -1.82 -14.10 1.96
CA LEU A 464 -2.32 -15.05 2.95
C LEU A 464 -3.80 -15.38 2.71
N CYS A 465 -4.63 -14.37 2.45
CA CYS A 465 -6.03 -14.55 2.09
C CYS A 465 -6.19 -15.33 0.78
N LEU A 466 -5.40 -15.01 -0.24
CA LEU A 466 -5.41 -15.71 -1.52
C LEU A 466 -5.02 -17.19 -1.35
N LEU A 467 -3.98 -17.46 -0.55
CA LEU A 467 -3.57 -18.82 -0.19
C LEU A 467 -4.70 -19.56 0.55
N GLY A 468 -5.38 -18.89 1.48
CA GLY A 468 -6.53 -19.45 2.20
C GLY A 468 -7.69 -19.84 1.26
N ILE A 469 -8.03 -18.96 0.31
CA ILE A 469 -9.06 -19.24 -0.71
C ILE A 469 -8.67 -20.46 -1.55
N PHE A 470 -7.43 -20.49 -2.06
CA PHE A 470 -6.94 -21.62 -2.86
C PHE A 470 -6.86 -22.92 -2.05
N ALA A 471 -6.47 -22.86 -0.78
CA ALA A 471 -6.39 -24.03 0.08
C ALA A 471 -7.78 -24.63 0.33
N VAL A 472 -8.79 -23.81 0.61
CA VAL A 472 -10.17 -24.27 0.83
C VAL A 472 -10.78 -24.80 -0.47
N TYR A 473 -10.57 -24.11 -1.59
CA TYR A 473 -11.01 -24.60 -2.89
C TYR A 473 -10.35 -25.93 -3.25
N GLY A 474 -9.02 -26.02 -3.12
CA GLY A 474 -8.25 -27.22 -3.40
C GLY A 474 -8.65 -28.40 -2.51
N TYR A 475 -8.85 -28.16 -1.21
CA TYR A 475 -9.37 -29.18 -0.29
C TYR A 475 -10.76 -29.67 -0.69
N THR A 476 -11.65 -28.76 -1.09
CA THR A 476 -13.01 -29.12 -1.52
C THR A 476 -12.99 -29.93 -2.81
N LEU A 477 -12.18 -29.50 -3.80
CA LEU A 477 -11.99 -30.21 -5.05
C LEU A 477 -11.40 -31.61 -4.83
N PHE A 478 -10.38 -31.70 -3.98
CA PHE A 478 -9.78 -32.98 -3.58
C PHE A 478 -10.80 -33.90 -2.91
N ARG A 479 -11.61 -33.37 -1.98
CA ARG A 479 -12.66 -34.13 -1.30
C ARG A 479 -13.72 -34.63 -2.29
N GLN A 480 -14.13 -33.82 -3.26
CA GLN A 480 -15.13 -34.19 -4.26
C GLN A 480 -14.62 -35.19 -5.31
N HIS A 481 -13.34 -35.11 -5.67
CA HIS A 481 -12.71 -35.93 -6.71
C HIS A 481 -11.62 -36.86 -6.17
N ARG A 482 -11.78 -37.32 -4.92
CA ARG A 482 -10.76 -38.12 -4.21
C ARG A 482 -10.28 -39.32 -5.02
N GLU A 483 -11.20 -40.04 -5.67
CA GLU A 483 -10.87 -41.21 -6.49
C GLU A 483 -10.01 -40.85 -7.71
N PHE A 484 -10.28 -39.72 -8.36
CA PHE A 484 -9.47 -39.22 -9.48
C PHE A 484 -8.06 -38.86 -9.01
N PHE A 485 -7.93 -38.15 -7.89
CA PHE A 485 -6.61 -37.79 -7.35
C PHE A 485 -5.83 -39.02 -6.85
N ILE A 486 -6.49 -40.02 -6.28
CA ILE A 486 -5.83 -41.29 -5.90
C ILE A 486 -5.38 -42.05 -7.15
N ALA A 487 -6.20 -42.10 -8.20
CA ALA A 487 -5.84 -42.75 -9.47
C ALA A 487 -4.65 -42.04 -10.15
N LEU A 488 -4.64 -40.70 -10.13
CA LEU A 488 -3.53 -39.89 -10.64
C LEU A 488 -2.27 -40.12 -9.78
N GLY A 489 -2.40 -40.13 -8.46
CA GLY A 489 -1.28 -40.42 -7.55
C GLY A 489 -0.63 -41.78 -7.84
N ARG A 490 -1.44 -42.82 -8.09
CA ARG A 490 -0.95 -44.16 -8.47
C ARG A 490 -0.26 -44.22 -9.84
N GLN A 491 -0.51 -43.25 -10.73
CA GLN A 491 0.20 -43.18 -12.02
C GLN A 491 1.55 -42.46 -11.91
N TRP A 492 1.71 -41.58 -10.93
CA TRP A 492 2.89 -40.71 -10.79
C TRP A 492 3.84 -41.11 -9.66
N LEU A 493 3.36 -41.85 -8.65
CA LEU A 493 4.18 -42.48 -7.61
C LEU A 493 4.20 -44.00 -7.85
N PRO A 494 5.31 -44.56 -8.39
CA PRO A 494 5.43 -45.99 -8.68
C PRO A 494 5.41 -46.89 -7.44
#